data_AF-A0A4C1SF41-F1
#
_entry.id   AF-A0A4C1SF41-F1
#
_cell.length_a   1.000
_cell.length_b   1.000
_cell.length_c   1.000
_cell.angle_alpha   90.00
_cell.angle_beta   90.00
_cell.angle_gamma   90.00
#
_symmetry.space_group_name_H-M   'P 1'
#
loop_
_entity.id
_entity.type
_entity.pdbx_description
1 polymer ?
#
loop_
_entity_poly.entity_id
_entity_poly.type
_entity_poly.pdbx_seq_one_letter_code
_entity_poly.pdbx_strand_id
1 'polypeptide(L)'
;MMNDEHEFFRLTVQHLARSLSNINPTPWEKVNTLFMLCPQATSTLIVTPRSQEAFISLGLYFLQSGLQHQDKLLPYFLRVLKCLSNAQFEEQPCRKKTTDRIPMSEKFSFCLNTFLSDVATKQLSLREEIITAQIELMTNLTKTIIDCHESKDYTKTISKLQLCKSTIPVLIGLARSMGRFSTLDPPLLCRLFPQPSSPVRTKETKPNIEYSTIDKKRKFNQFRPIIPRSLSGNLNPNNEIIMNGTDVIDSADSTIKRGSLQSYTSVPYDPTTYFFNKYGSSFNQFPYMRFSESPEKRMCVQFYVTYLHSILALSKKLLTKDLLAFLDEEAEDIYASGQIQVE
;
A
#
# COMPACT_ATOMS: atom_id res chain seq x y z
N MET A 1 -9.60 21.61 -11.60
CA MET A 1 -8.42 22.46 -11.26
C MET A 1 -7.73 22.02 -9.98
N MET A 2 -8.23 22.30 -8.76
CA MET A 2 -7.48 21.97 -7.52
C MET A 2 -7.27 20.45 -7.28
N ASN A 3 -8.24 19.62 -7.69
CA ASN A 3 -8.13 18.15 -7.63
C ASN A 3 -7.10 17.58 -8.63
N ASP A 4 -6.94 18.23 -9.78
CA ASP A 4 -5.98 17.81 -10.81
C ASP A 4 -4.55 18.12 -10.36
N GLU A 5 -4.35 19.22 -9.63
CA GLU A 5 -3.05 19.62 -9.10
C GLU A 5 -2.54 18.67 -8.00
N HIS A 6 -3.41 18.24 -7.08
CA HIS A 6 -3.05 17.27 -6.04
C HIS A 6 -2.68 15.91 -6.64
N GLU A 7 -3.47 15.46 -7.63
CA GLU A 7 -3.21 14.22 -8.34
C GLU A 7 -1.92 14.28 -9.17
N PHE A 8 -1.70 15.38 -9.88
CA PHE A 8 -0.47 15.65 -10.60
C PHE A 8 0.75 15.62 -9.67
N PHE A 9 0.67 16.31 -8.53
CA PHE A 9 1.74 16.32 -7.53
C PHE A 9 2.04 14.90 -7.04
N ARG A 10 1.01 14.16 -6.61
CA ARG A 10 1.12 12.76 -6.15
C ARG A 10 1.84 11.89 -7.18
N LEU A 11 1.40 11.92 -8.43
CA LEU A 11 2.02 11.12 -9.49
C LEU A 11 3.48 11.54 -9.70
N THR A 12 3.75 12.85 -9.72
CA THR A 12 5.10 13.39 -9.91
C THR A 12 6.07 12.92 -8.84
N VAL A 13 5.73 13.03 -7.55
CA VAL A 13 6.62 12.60 -6.46
C VAL A 13 6.82 11.08 -6.44
N GLN A 14 5.80 10.29 -6.78
CA GLN A 14 5.93 8.84 -6.88
C GLN A 14 6.82 8.43 -8.07
N HIS A 15 6.66 9.09 -9.22
CA HIS A 15 7.54 8.84 -10.38
C HIS A 15 8.98 9.23 -10.09
N LEU A 16 9.20 10.36 -9.41
CA LEU A 16 10.52 10.78 -8.95
C LEU A 16 11.14 9.71 -8.04
N ALA A 17 10.42 9.26 -7.01
CA ALA A 17 10.89 8.22 -6.09
C ALA A 17 11.29 6.93 -6.82
N ARG A 18 10.46 6.45 -7.75
CA ARG A 18 10.74 5.24 -8.55
C ARG A 18 11.90 5.44 -9.54
N SER A 19 12.07 6.65 -10.06
CA SER A 19 13.23 6.94 -10.93
C SER A 19 14.52 6.99 -10.11
N LEU A 20 14.49 7.55 -8.91
CA LEU A 20 15.63 7.60 -8.00
C LEU A 20 16.02 6.20 -7.52
N SER A 21 15.05 5.32 -7.23
CA SER A 21 15.33 3.97 -6.72
C SER A 21 16.07 3.06 -7.72
N ASN A 22 16.01 3.38 -9.02
CA ASN A 22 16.76 2.67 -10.06
C ASN A 22 18.22 3.15 -10.21
N ILE A 23 18.64 4.17 -9.45
CA ILE A 23 20.03 4.65 -9.44
C ILE A 23 20.78 3.90 -8.34
N ASN A 24 21.96 3.35 -8.67
CA ASN A 24 22.77 2.61 -7.70
C ASN A 24 24.27 2.98 -7.81
N PRO A 25 24.84 3.73 -6.84
CA PRO A 25 24.20 4.39 -5.70
C PRO A 25 23.47 5.68 -6.08
N THR A 26 22.34 5.99 -5.43
CA THR A 26 21.63 7.25 -5.65
C THR A 26 22.34 8.41 -4.96
N PRO A 27 22.70 9.51 -5.64
CA PRO A 27 23.25 10.70 -5.00
C PRO A 27 22.31 11.28 -3.95
N TRP A 28 22.83 11.61 -2.76
CA TRP A 28 22.03 12.12 -1.65
C TRP A 28 21.32 13.43 -2.02
N GLU A 29 21.96 14.30 -2.79
CA GLU A 29 21.40 15.59 -3.20
C GLU A 29 20.07 15.41 -3.93
N LYS A 30 19.96 14.36 -4.75
CA LYS A 30 18.72 14.03 -5.47
C LYS A 30 17.65 13.50 -4.53
N VAL A 31 18.00 12.61 -3.60
CA VAL A 31 17.06 12.08 -2.59
C VAL A 31 16.60 13.19 -1.65
N ASN A 32 17.50 14.13 -1.31
CA ASN A 32 17.23 15.24 -0.44
C ASN A 32 16.14 16.16 -1.00
N THR A 33 16.04 16.32 -2.32
CA THR A 33 14.92 17.07 -2.93
C THR A 33 13.55 16.50 -2.55
N LEU A 34 13.42 15.18 -2.50
CA LEU A 34 12.19 14.50 -2.07
C LEU A 34 12.03 14.54 -0.55
N PHE A 35 13.12 14.33 0.19
CA PHE A 35 13.14 14.39 1.66
C PHE A 35 12.66 15.75 2.20
N MET A 36 13.10 16.86 1.59
CA MET A 36 12.72 18.22 1.99
C MET A 36 11.23 18.53 1.81
N LEU A 37 10.51 17.75 0.99
CA LEU A 37 9.06 17.87 0.83
C LEU A 37 8.27 17.12 1.92
N CYS A 38 8.93 16.26 2.69
CA CYS A 38 8.30 15.45 3.72
C CYS A 38 8.06 16.25 5.02
N PRO A 39 7.16 15.79 5.91
CA PRO A 39 6.89 16.44 7.19
C PRO A 39 8.15 16.57 8.06
N GLN A 40 8.42 17.75 8.59
CA GLN A 40 9.59 17.97 9.45
C GLN A 40 9.21 17.72 10.92
N ALA A 41 9.88 16.76 11.57
CA ALA A 41 9.55 16.34 12.93
C ALA A 41 10.30 17.16 14.00
N THR A 42 10.39 18.50 13.88
CA THR A 42 11.26 19.34 14.74
C THR A 42 10.68 19.60 16.12
N SER A 43 9.46 20.13 16.23
CA SER A 43 8.76 20.43 17.50
C SER A 43 7.33 19.88 17.51
N THR A 44 6.57 20.16 16.45
CA THR A 44 5.25 19.59 16.18
C THR A 44 5.24 19.01 14.77
N LEU A 45 4.75 17.77 14.62
CA LEU A 45 4.64 17.13 13.30
C LEU A 45 3.37 17.65 12.60
N ILE A 46 3.55 18.50 11.60
CA ILE A 46 2.45 18.99 10.75
C ILE A 46 2.45 18.21 9.43
N VAL A 47 1.33 17.55 9.14
CA VAL A 47 1.15 16.75 7.93
C VAL A 47 0.11 17.44 7.03
N THR A 48 0.54 17.83 5.84
CA THR A 48 -0.29 18.42 4.79
C THR A 48 -0.51 17.37 3.69
N PRO A 49 -1.55 17.50 2.84
CA PRO A 49 -1.80 16.54 1.77
C PRO A 49 -0.57 16.33 0.87
N ARG A 50 0.18 17.40 0.56
CA ARG A 50 1.43 17.32 -0.20
C ARG A 50 2.53 16.60 0.57
N SER A 51 2.75 16.93 1.85
CA SER A 51 3.83 16.31 2.60
C SER A 51 3.56 14.82 2.88
N GLN A 52 2.30 14.41 3.02
CA GLN A 52 1.91 13.00 3.06
C GLN A 52 2.31 12.25 1.78
N GLU A 53 1.97 12.77 0.60
CA GLU A 53 2.29 12.08 -0.66
C GLU A 53 3.81 12.03 -0.91
N ALA A 54 4.54 13.09 -0.51
CA ALA A 54 6.00 13.08 -0.53
C ALA A 54 6.58 12.02 0.42
N PHE A 55 6.05 11.92 1.64
CA PHE A 55 6.46 10.94 2.64
C PHE A 55 6.25 9.50 2.16
N ILE A 56 5.07 9.20 1.62
CA ILE A 56 4.76 7.89 1.04
C ILE A 56 5.72 7.58 -0.11
N SER A 57 5.98 8.55 -0.97
CA SER A 57 6.92 8.41 -2.10
C SER A 57 8.35 8.16 -1.62
N LEU A 58 8.80 8.82 -0.56
CA LEU A 58 10.10 8.57 0.07
C LEU A 58 10.19 7.13 0.62
N GLY A 59 9.11 6.63 1.23
CA GLY A 59 9.01 5.23 1.66
C GLY A 59 9.08 4.23 0.49
N LEU A 60 8.44 4.54 -0.64
CA LEU A 60 8.53 3.75 -1.87
C LEU A 60 9.97 3.73 -2.42
N TYR A 61 10.64 4.88 -2.47
CA TYR A 61 12.06 4.97 -2.85
C TYR A 61 12.91 4.09 -1.93
N PHE A 62 12.72 4.19 -0.62
CA PHE A 62 13.54 3.46 0.35
C PHE A 62 13.40 1.94 0.19
N LEU A 63 12.17 1.44 0.03
CA LEU A 63 11.92 0.00 -0.19
C LEU A 63 12.45 -0.50 -1.54
N GLN A 64 12.27 0.27 -2.62
CA GLN A 64 12.64 -0.15 -3.97
C GLN A 64 14.14 -0.01 -4.25
N SER A 65 14.82 0.95 -3.64
CA SER A 65 16.27 1.15 -3.79
C SER A 65 17.11 0.11 -3.03
N GLY A 66 16.47 -0.79 -2.26
CA GLY A 66 17.16 -1.73 -1.39
C GLY A 66 17.67 -1.09 -0.10
N LEU A 67 16.91 -0.15 0.48
CA LEU A 67 17.22 0.54 1.75
C LEU A 67 18.45 1.47 1.67
N GLN A 68 18.68 2.13 0.53
CA GLN A 68 19.75 3.14 0.41
C GLN A 68 19.55 4.32 1.37
N HIS A 69 20.66 4.91 1.85
CA HIS A 69 20.66 6.02 2.84
C HIS A 69 19.95 5.68 4.16
N GLN A 70 19.99 4.41 4.58
CA GLN A 70 19.38 3.95 5.82
C GLN A 70 19.82 4.76 7.04
N ASP A 71 21.08 5.19 7.09
CA ASP A 71 21.68 6.02 8.15
C ASP A 71 20.95 7.35 8.36
N LYS A 72 20.32 7.90 7.31
CA LYS A 72 19.59 9.18 7.36
C LYS A 72 18.07 8.98 7.40
N LEU A 73 17.57 8.07 6.57
CA LEU A 73 16.14 7.93 6.35
C LEU A 73 15.44 7.14 7.46
N LEU A 74 16.05 6.06 7.97
CA LEU A 74 15.42 5.24 9.01
C LEU A 74 15.21 6.01 10.32
N PRO A 75 16.20 6.73 10.87
CA PRO A 75 15.98 7.55 12.07
C PRO A 75 14.87 8.59 11.88
N TYR A 76 14.77 9.16 10.69
CA TYR A 76 13.69 10.09 10.33
C TYR A 76 12.31 9.41 10.38
N PHE A 77 12.16 8.25 9.75
CA PHE A 77 10.88 7.52 9.74
C PHE A 77 10.42 7.11 11.14
N LEU A 78 11.34 6.63 11.98
CA LEU A 78 11.06 6.27 13.37
C LEU A 78 10.71 7.51 14.22
N ARG A 79 11.37 8.64 13.97
CA ARG A 79 11.03 9.92 14.61
C ARG A 79 9.62 10.37 14.24
N VAL A 80 9.24 10.28 12.96
CA VAL A 80 7.88 10.60 12.49
C VAL A 80 6.85 9.70 13.16
N LEU A 81 7.12 8.39 13.30
CA LEU A 81 6.25 7.46 14.01
C LEU A 81 6.05 7.87 15.48
N LYS A 82 7.12 8.23 16.19
CA LYS A 82 7.07 8.67 17.59
C LYS A 82 6.29 9.97 17.77
N CYS A 83 6.36 10.89 16.80
CA CYS A 83 5.61 12.15 16.85
C CYS A 83 4.13 12.00 16.46
N LEU A 84 3.70 10.83 15.99
CA LEU A 84 2.37 10.66 15.40
C LEU A 84 1.22 10.80 16.41
N SER A 85 1.47 10.52 17.68
CA SER A 85 0.45 10.66 18.75
C SER A 85 -0.02 12.10 18.94
N ASN A 86 0.83 13.08 18.60
CA ASN A 86 0.59 14.52 18.76
C ASN A 86 0.59 15.26 17.42
N ALA A 87 0.48 14.54 16.30
CA ALA A 87 0.55 15.12 14.97
C ALA A 87 -0.69 15.95 14.62
N GLN A 88 -0.47 17.04 13.89
CA GLN A 88 -1.50 17.91 13.36
C GLN A 88 -1.69 17.64 11.86
N PHE A 89 -2.94 17.41 11.45
CA PHE A 89 -3.30 17.10 10.07
C PHE A 89 -4.09 18.25 9.45
N GLU A 90 -3.47 18.94 8.49
CA GLU A 90 -4.06 20.05 7.74
C GLU A 90 -4.89 19.53 6.56
N GLU A 91 -5.94 18.77 6.89
CA GLU A 91 -6.88 18.27 5.89
C GLU A 91 -7.88 19.37 5.51
N GLN A 92 -8.04 19.63 4.20
CA GLN A 92 -9.06 20.54 3.70
C GLN A 92 -10.45 19.96 3.96
N PRO A 93 -11.43 20.77 4.39
CA PRO A 93 -12.77 20.28 4.75
C PRO A 93 -13.58 19.75 3.56
N CYS A 94 -13.22 20.06 2.31
CA CYS A 94 -13.96 19.62 1.13
C CYS A 94 -13.52 18.24 0.64
N ARG A 95 -14.18 17.17 1.11
CA ARG A 95 -14.04 15.81 0.55
C ARG A 95 -14.73 15.71 -0.83
N LYS A 96 -14.08 16.19 -1.89
CA LYS A 96 -14.65 16.15 -3.26
C LYS A 96 -14.42 14.85 -4.02
N LYS A 97 -13.64 13.90 -3.49
CA LYS A 97 -13.40 12.60 -4.14
C LYS A 97 -14.10 11.49 -3.38
N THR A 98 -14.95 10.76 -4.10
CA THR A 98 -15.59 9.50 -3.67
C THR A 98 -14.60 8.38 -3.33
N THR A 99 -13.30 8.58 -3.61
CA THR A 99 -12.23 7.57 -3.55
C THR A 99 -11.32 7.63 -2.31
N ASP A 100 -11.44 8.62 -1.44
CA ASP A 100 -10.73 8.69 -0.15
C ASP A 100 -11.77 9.00 0.95
N ARG A 101 -12.39 7.95 1.51
CA ARG A 101 -13.42 8.08 2.55
C ARG A 101 -12.85 8.11 3.96
N ILE A 102 -11.62 7.60 4.14
CA ILE A 102 -10.96 7.61 5.45
C ILE A 102 -10.26 8.95 5.70
N PRO A 103 -10.13 9.38 6.97
CA PRO A 103 -9.35 10.57 7.32
C PRO A 103 -7.89 10.47 6.86
N MET A 104 -7.31 11.60 6.48
CA MET A 104 -5.89 11.72 6.14
C MET A 104 -4.96 11.11 7.20
N SER A 105 -5.29 11.33 8.48
CA SER A 105 -4.58 10.80 9.65
C SER A 105 -4.54 9.26 9.71
N GLU A 106 -5.66 8.61 9.38
CA GLU A 106 -5.73 7.14 9.26
C GLU A 106 -4.87 6.65 8.10
N LYS A 107 -4.98 7.28 6.92
CA LYS A 107 -4.21 6.93 5.71
C LYS A 107 -2.71 7.03 5.97
N PHE A 108 -2.26 8.14 6.56
CA PHE A 108 -0.86 8.37 6.88
C PHE A 108 -0.34 7.32 7.87
N SER A 109 -1.05 7.09 8.97
CA SER A 109 -0.70 6.08 9.98
C SER A 109 -0.63 4.67 9.37
N PHE A 110 -1.63 4.30 8.56
CA PHE A 110 -1.68 3.00 7.89
C PHE A 110 -0.50 2.79 6.95
N CYS A 111 -0.18 3.78 6.10
CA CYS A 111 0.94 3.71 5.16
C CYS A 111 2.29 3.65 5.88
N LEU A 112 2.52 4.49 6.89
CA LEU A 112 3.77 4.51 7.66
C LEU A 112 4.02 3.18 8.37
N ASN A 113 3.01 2.62 9.03
CA ASN A 113 3.15 1.36 9.76
C ASN A 113 3.26 0.15 8.83
N THR A 114 2.59 0.17 7.67
CA THR A 114 2.79 -0.83 6.61
C THR A 114 4.22 -0.77 6.09
N PHE A 115 4.72 0.44 5.78
CA PHE A 115 6.09 0.68 5.34
C PHE A 115 7.13 0.15 6.32
N LEU A 116 7.01 0.50 7.61
CA LEU A 116 7.96 0.04 8.62
C LEU A 116 7.91 -1.48 8.81
N SER A 117 6.72 -2.08 8.72
CA SER A 117 6.58 -3.54 8.76
C SER A 117 7.28 -4.20 7.56
N ASP A 118 7.19 -3.62 6.37
CA ASP A 118 7.94 -4.06 5.18
C ASP A 118 9.47 -3.89 5.35
N VAL A 119 9.94 -2.85 6.05
CA VAL A 119 11.38 -2.70 6.37
C VAL A 119 11.84 -3.78 7.36
N ALA A 120 11.03 -4.07 8.38
CA ALA A 120 11.31 -5.10 9.39
C ALA A 120 11.36 -6.54 8.83
N THR A 121 10.75 -6.78 7.65
CA THR A 121 10.91 -8.05 6.93
C THR A 121 12.22 -8.12 6.15
N LYS A 122 12.64 -7.02 5.53
CA LYS A 122 13.86 -6.96 4.73
C LYS A 122 15.13 -6.98 5.59
N GLN A 123 15.10 -6.40 6.78
CA GLN A 123 16.27 -6.26 7.65
C GLN A 123 15.98 -6.74 9.09
N LEU A 124 16.54 -7.88 9.47
CA LEU A 124 16.30 -8.50 10.79
C LEU A 124 16.79 -7.64 11.96
N SER A 125 17.90 -6.91 11.80
CA SER A 125 18.49 -6.09 12.85
C SER A 125 17.63 -4.89 13.27
N LEU A 126 16.69 -4.46 12.41
CA LEU A 126 15.82 -3.31 12.68
C LEU A 126 14.45 -3.72 13.24
N ARG A 127 14.15 -5.01 13.24
CA ARG A 127 12.82 -5.55 13.56
C ARG A 127 12.35 -5.19 14.96
N GLU A 128 13.23 -5.37 15.95
CA GLU A 128 12.90 -5.10 17.34
C GLU A 128 12.64 -3.62 17.60
N GLU A 129 13.47 -2.75 17.04
CA GLU A 129 13.32 -1.30 17.13
C GLU A 129 12.00 -0.83 16.51
N ILE A 130 11.67 -1.33 15.31
CA ILE A 130 10.43 -0.99 14.61
C ILE A 130 9.20 -1.45 15.39
N ILE A 131 9.15 -2.74 15.80
CA ILE A 131 8.00 -3.28 16.53
C ILE A 131 7.81 -2.56 17.86
N THR A 132 8.91 -2.29 18.57
CA THR A 132 8.87 -1.55 19.84
C THR A 132 8.28 -0.16 19.64
N ALA A 133 8.72 0.57 18.61
CA ALA A 133 8.21 1.90 18.31
C ALA A 133 6.72 1.90 17.91
N GLN A 134 6.25 0.87 17.18
CA GLN A 134 4.83 0.71 16.85
C GLN A 134 3.96 0.44 18.08
N ILE A 135 4.44 -0.38 19.02
CA ILE A 135 3.74 -0.67 20.29
C ILE A 135 3.76 0.56 21.20
N GLU A 136 4.87 1.30 21.25
CA GLU A 136 4.98 2.55 21.99
C GLU A 136 3.98 3.59 21.47
N LEU A 137 3.85 3.74 20.15
CA LEU A 137 2.81 4.58 19.55
C LEU A 137 1.41 4.13 19.99
N MET A 138 1.10 2.83 19.92
CA MET A 138 -0.21 2.31 20.34
C MET A 138 -0.47 2.59 21.83
N THR A 139 0.55 2.46 22.67
CA THR A 139 0.50 2.75 24.10
C THR A 139 0.18 4.21 24.36
N ASN A 140 0.88 5.12 23.68
CA ASN A 140 0.69 6.56 23.81
C ASN A 140 -0.71 6.99 23.36
N LEU A 141 -1.18 6.51 22.20
CA LEU A 141 -2.54 6.78 21.72
C LEU A 141 -3.61 6.26 22.69
N THR A 142 -3.43 5.03 23.20
CA THR A 142 -4.35 4.42 24.17
C THR A 142 -4.41 5.24 25.45
N LYS A 143 -3.26 5.67 25.95
CA LYS A 143 -3.17 6.52 27.14
C LYS A 143 -3.92 7.83 26.93
N THR A 144 -3.67 8.54 25.83
CA THR A 144 -4.36 9.80 25.51
C THR A 144 -5.88 9.62 25.43
N ILE A 145 -6.37 8.54 24.83
CA ILE A 145 -7.81 8.24 24.73
C ILE A 145 -8.42 7.99 26.11
N ILE A 146 -7.75 7.20 26.96
CA ILE A 146 -8.22 6.92 28.33
C ILE A 146 -8.19 8.19 29.18
N ASP A 147 -7.12 8.98 29.10
CA ASP A 147 -6.98 10.24 29.82
C ASP A 147 -8.12 11.21 29.42
N CYS A 148 -8.50 11.26 28.14
CA CYS A 148 -9.67 12.02 27.67
C CYS A 148 -10.99 11.51 28.27
N HIS A 149 -11.19 10.18 28.27
CA HIS A 149 -12.40 9.55 28.81
C HIS A 149 -12.55 9.78 30.33
N GLU A 150 -11.46 9.66 31.09
CA GLU A 150 -11.49 9.81 32.55
C GLU A 150 -11.61 11.27 33.00
N SER A 151 -10.85 12.18 32.37
CA SER A 151 -10.82 13.58 32.78
C SER A 151 -12.05 14.37 32.31
N LYS A 152 -12.61 14.03 31.14
CA LYS A 152 -13.59 14.85 30.40
C LYS A 152 -13.17 16.32 30.25
N ASP A 153 -11.88 16.62 30.41
CA ASP A 153 -11.29 17.96 30.39
C ASP A 153 -10.41 18.11 29.13
N TYR A 154 -11.02 18.64 28.07
CA TYR A 154 -10.38 18.88 26.77
C TYR A 154 -9.39 20.05 26.79
N THR A 155 -9.29 20.78 27.90
CA THR A 155 -8.45 21.98 28.02
C THR A 155 -6.99 21.62 28.32
N LYS A 156 -6.73 20.43 28.88
CA LYS A 156 -5.38 20.00 29.31
C LYS A 156 -4.76 18.89 28.47
N THR A 157 -5.59 18.06 27.82
CA THR A 157 -5.13 16.84 27.15
C THR A 157 -5.05 17.04 25.63
N ILE A 158 -6.17 16.95 24.94
CA ILE A 158 -6.33 17.26 23.52
C ILE A 158 -7.75 17.79 23.31
N SER A 159 -7.96 18.59 22.26
CA SER A 159 -9.31 19.01 21.90
C SER A 159 -10.14 17.83 21.42
N LYS A 160 -11.46 17.89 21.64
CA LYS A 160 -12.43 16.93 21.10
C LYS A 160 -12.29 16.73 19.58
N LEU A 161 -12.03 17.83 18.86
CA LEU A 161 -11.75 17.80 17.42
C LEU A 161 -10.47 17.02 17.10
N GLN A 162 -9.39 17.20 17.86
CA GLN A 162 -8.14 16.47 17.65
C GLN A 162 -8.30 14.98 17.97
N LEU A 163 -9.08 14.63 19.00
CA LEU A 163 -9.39 13.24 19.33
C LEU A 163 -10.06 12.53 18.14
N CYS A 164 -11.10 13.14 17.58
CA CYS A 164 -11.91 12.55 16.49
C CYS A 164 -11.22 12.64 15.11
N LYS A 165 -10.53 13.75 14.81
CA LYS A 165 -9.88 13.97 13.49
C LYS A 165 -8.49 13.33 13.39
N SER A 166 -7.78 13.15 14.50
CA SER A 166 -6.38 12.72 14.50
C SER A 166 -6.16 11.45 15.32
N THR A 167 -6.34 11.52 16.65
CA THR A 167 -5.90 10.47 17.57
C THR A 167 -6.55 9.11 17.30
N ILE A 168 -7.88 9.06 17.18
CA ILE A 168 -8.62 7.82 16.90
C ILE A 168 -8.30 7.30 15.49
N PRO A 169 -8.38 8.12 14.40
CA PRO A 169 -7.97 7.68 13.06
C PRO A 169 -6.53 7.13 12.99
N VAL A 170 -5.56 7.77 13.67
CA VAL A 170 -4.18 7.28 13.73
C VAL A 170 -4.11 5.90 14.37
N LEU A 171 -4.83 5.69 15.49
CA LEU A 171 -4.91 4.39 16.16
C LEU A 171 -5.51 3.31 15.25
N ILE A 172 -6.58 3.64 14.52
CA ILE A 172 -7.22 2.72 13.56
C ILE A 172 -6.23 2.35 12.45
N GLY A 173 -5.54 3.33 11.86
CA GLY A 173 -4.55 3.09 10.80
C GLY A 173 -3.40 2.19 11.29
N LEU A 174 -2.94 2.39 12.52
CA LEU A 174 -1.94 1.55 13.18
C LEU A 174 -2.47 0.12 13.39
N ALA A 175 -3.65 -0.04 13.99
CA ALA A 175 -4.25 -1.35 14.26
C ALA A 175 -4.51 -2.16 12.97
N ARG A 176 -4.85 -1.49 11.87
CA ARG A 176 -5.07 -2.12 10.56
C ARG A 176 -3.79 -2.64 9.89
N SER A 177 -2.63 -2.06 10.20
CA SER A 177 -1.36 -2.32 9.50
C SER A 177 -0.30 -3.01 10.37
N MET A 178 -0.39 -2.91 11.71
CA MET A 178 0.59 -3.49 12.63
C MET A 178 0.69 -5.01 12.42
N GLY A 179 1.93 -5.51 12.32
CA GLY A 179 2.21 -6.92 12.11
C GLY A 179 1.76 -7.45 10.74
N ARG A 180 1.44 -6.57 9.79
CA ARG A 180 1.12 -6.93 8.40
C ARG A 180 2.32 -6.68 7.50
N PHE A 181 2.72 -7.70 6.74
CA PHE A 181 3.85 -7.63 5.84
C PHE A 181 3.73 -8.64 4.72
N SER A 182 4.49 -8.44 3.64
CA SER A 182 4.56 -9.40 2.55
C SER A 182 5.72 -10.37 2.72
N THR A 183 5.49 -11.65 2.42
CA THR A 183 6.52 -12.70 2.31
C THR A 183 7.14 -12.80 0.91
N LEU A 184 6.56 -12.10 -0.06
CA LEU A 184 6.95 -12.10 -1.48
C LEU A 184 7.15 -10.65 -1.94
N ASP A 185 8.12 -10.40 -2.81
CA ASP A 185 8.19 -9.10 -3.47
C ASP A 185 6.98 -8.93 -4.44
N PRO A 186 6.54 -7.68 -4.69
CA PRO A 186 6.98 -6.46 -4.03
C PRO A 186 6.37 -6.31 -2.62
N PRO A 187 6.98 -5.50 -1.73
CA PRO A 187 6.45 -5.20 -0.39
C PRO A 187 5.02 -4.64 -0.41
N LEU A 188 4.29 -4.72 0.71
CA LEU A 188 2.88 -4.31 0.77
C LEU A 188 2.67 -2.84 0.39
N LEU A 189 3.54 -1.93 0.84
CA LEU A 189 3.45 -0.52 0.46
C LEU A 189 3.55 -0.35 -1.07
N CYS A 190 4.46 -1.09 -1.71
CA CYS A 190 4.60 -1.07 -3.17
C CYS A 190 3.39 -1.67 -3.90
N ARG A 191 2.62 -2.55 -3.25
CA ARG A 191 1.35 -3.07 -3.80
C ARG A 191 0.19 -2.09 -3.62
N LEU A 192 0.20 -1.29 -2.55
CA LEU A 192 -0.77 -0.19 -2.36
C LEU A 192 -0.56 0.91 -3.41
N PHE A 193 0.69 1.12 -3.83
CA PHE A 193 1.07 2.09 -4.86
C PHE A 193 1.81 1.39 -6.00
N PRO A 194 1.09 0.63 -6.85
CA PRO A 194 1.69 -0.12 -7.94
C PRO A 194 2.36 0.82 -8.95
N GLN A 195 3.38 0.29 -9.63
CA GLN A 195 4.00 1.02 -10.72
C GLN A 195 2.97 1.22 -11.84
N PRO A 196 2.82 2.44 -12.39
CA PRO A 196 1.96 2.65 -13.54
C PRO A 196 2.44 1.80 -14.71
N SER A 197 1.48 1.28 -15.48
CA SER A 197 1.77 0.52 -16.69
C SER A 197 2.72 1.31 -17.58
N SER A 198 3.79 0.67 -18.06
CA SER A 198 4.67 1.30 -19.05
C SER A 198 3.80 1.81 -20.20
N PRO A 199 4.07 3.03 -20.73
CA PRO A 199 3.34 3.50 -21.89
C PRO A 199 3.56 2.48 -23.00
N VAL A 200 2.52 1.70 -23.27
CA VAL A 200 2.48 0.83 -24.43
C VAL A 200 2.67 1.80 -25.59
N ARG A 201 3.77 1.66 -26.34
CA ARG A 201 3.82 2.28 -27.67
C ARG A 201 2.61 1.70 -28.37
N THR A 202 1.53 2.49 -28.44
CA THR A 202 0.44 2.21 -29.35
C THR A 202 1.14 2.00 -30.67
N LYS A 203 1.19 0.75 -31.15
CA LYS A 203 1.54 0.52 -32.55
C LYS A 203 0.52 1.39 -33.25
N GLU A 204 0.99 2.52 -33.78
CA GLU A 204 0.15 3.46 -34.49
C GLU A 204 -0.77 2.61 -35.35
N THR A 205 -2.07 2.69 -35.06
CA THR A 205 -3.08 2.11 -35.92
C THR A 205 -2.85 2.82 -37.23
N LYS A 206 -2.11 2.18 -38.14
CA LYS A 206 -1.85 2.73 -39.47
C LYS A 206 -3.19 3.20 -39.97
N PRO A 207 -3.34 4.46 -40.41
CA PRO A 207 -4.59 4.92 -40.97
C PRO A 207 -4.95 3.92 -42.07
N ASN A 208 -6.15 3.36 -41.99
CA ASN A 208 -6.68 2.45 -42.98
C ASN A 208 -6.93 3.29 -44.24
N ILE A 209 -5.86 3.58 -44.98
CA ILE A 209 -5.93 4.14 -46.30
C ILE A 209 -5.98 2.93 -47.23
N GLU A 210 -7.19 2.58 -47.63
CA GLU A 210 -7.41 1.74 -48.80
C GLU A 210 -6.75 2.41 -49.99
N TYR A 211 -5.61 1.89 -50.44
CA TYR A 211 -5.25 1.98 -51.85
C TYR A 211 -4.88 0.59 -52.34
N SER A 212 -5.77 0.10 -53.18
CA SER A 212 -5.55 -0.94 -54.17
C SER A 212 -4.14 -0.86 -54.79
N THR A 213 -3.51 -2.03 -54.84
CA THR A 213 -2.62 -2.49 -55.92
C THR A 213 -1.29 -1.76 -56.16
N ILE A 214 -0.24 -2.57 -56.16
CA ILE A 214 1.04 -2.45 -56.90
C ILE A 214 2.27 -2.02 -56.05
N ASP A 215 3.30 -2.87 -56.15
CA ASP A 215 4.73 -2.70 -55.78
C ASP A 215 5.23 -2.98 -54.35
N LYS A 216 5.39 -4.28 -54.08
CA LYS A 216 6.33 -4.83 -53.08
C LYS A 216 7.79 -4.52 -53.45
N LYS A 217 8.39 -3.47 -52.87
CA LYS A 217 9.87 -3.32 -52.81
C LYS A 217 10.45 -3.79 -51.46
N ARG A 218 10.92 -5.04 -51.51
CA ARG A 218 12.02 -5.70 -50.78
C ARG A 218 12.65 -4.95 -49.58
N LYS A 219 12.62 -5.59 -48.41
CA LYS A 219 13.77 -5.63 -47.49
C LYS A 219 14.11 -7.09 -47.16
N PHE A 220 15.39 -7.38 -47.30
CA PHE A 220 16.04 -8.68 -47.21
C PHE A 220 15.94 -9.30 -45.81
N ASN A 221 15.46 -10.54 -45.76
CA ASN A 221 15.96 -11.63 -44.91
C ASN A 221 15.21 -12.90 -45.32
N GLN A 222 15.70 -13.53 -46.39
CA GLN A 222 15.10 -14.75 -46.95
C GLN A 222 16.14 -15.88 -46.93
N PHE A 223 16.64 -16.20 -45.73
CA PHE A 223 17.18 -17.53 -45.51
C PHE A 223 15.99 -18.48 -45.45
N ARG A 224 15.79 -19.26 -46.51
CA ARG A 224 14.93 -20.43 -46.44
C ARG A 224 15.67 -21.48 -45.61
N PRO A 225 14.99 -22.21 -44.72
CA PRO A 225 15.59 -23.36 -44.06
C PRO A 225 16.15 -24.32 -45.13
N ILE A 226 17.44 -24.66 -45.03
CA ILE A 226 18.13 -25.59 -45.94
C ILE A 226 17.80 -27.06 -45.57
N ILE A 227 16.86 -27.28 -44.64
CA ILE A 227 16.50 -28.61 -44.18
C ILE A 227 15.32 -29.12 -45.03
N PRO A 228 15.49 -30.21 -45.79
CA PRO A 228 14.38 -30.82 -46.53
C PRO A 228 13.30 -31.31 -45.57
N ARG A 229 12.02 -31.17 -45.96
CA ARG A 229 10.85 -31.58 -45.14
C ARG A 229 10.88 -33.03 -44.68
N SER A 230 11.68 -33.88 -45.34
CA SER A 230 11.90 -35.27 -44.97
C SER A 230 12.70 -35.47 -43.67
N LEU A 231 13.36 -34.42 -43.16
CA LEU A 231 14.21 -34.47 -41.96
C LEU A 231 13.70 -33.62 -40.79
N SER A 232 12.58 -32.90 -40.94
CA SER A 232 12.05 -32.02 -39.88
C SER A 232 11.30 -32.76 -38.75
N GLY A 233 11.12 -34.09 -38.86
CA GLY A 233 10.40 -34.89 -37.86
C GLY A 233 11.25 -35.35 -36.66
N ASN A 234 12.58 -35.31 -36.76
CA ASN A 234 13.48 -35.97 -35.77
C ASN A 234 14.37 -35.02 -34.95
N LEU A 235 14.13 -33.70 -34.97
CA LEU A 235 14.95 -32.73 -34.24
C LEU A 235 14.24 -32.02 -33.08
N ASN A 236 13.11 -32.55 -32.60
CA ASN A 236 12.46 -32.02 -31.41
C ASN A 236 12.56 -33.02 -30.25
N PRO A 237 13.67 -33.02 -29.47
CA PRO A 237 13.67 -33.67 -28.17
C PRO A 237 12.90 -32.77 -27.20
N ASN A 238 11.90 -33.34 -26.52
CA ASN A 238 11.02 -32.76 -25.49
C ASN A 238 9.63 -32.32 -25.97
N ASN A 239 8.82 -33.32 -26.34
CA ASN A 239 7.40 -33.31 -25.99
C ASN A 239 7.03 -34.75 -25.59
N GLU A 240 7.34 -35.13 -24.35
CA GLU A 240 6.66 -36.27 -23.74
C GLU A 240 5.34 -35.76 -23.16
N ILE A 241 4.22 -36.21 -23.73
CA ILE A 241 3.04 -36.74 -23.03
C ILE A 241 2.23 -37.54 -24.07
N ILE A 242 2.24 -38.87 -23.90
CA ILE A 242 1.44 -39.91 -24.57
C ILE A 242 0.19 -40.08 -23.67
N MET A 243 -1.05 -39.76 -24.08
CA MET A 243 -1.98 -40.48 -24.96
C MET A 243 -2.53 -41.81 -24.39
N ASN A 244 -3.84 -41.85 -24.11
CA ASN A 244 -4.75 -43.01 -24.13
C ASN A 244 -6.13 -42.44 -24.51
N GLY A 245 -6.64 -42.63 -25.74
CA GLY A 245 -7.59 -43.70 -26.13
C GLY A 245 -9.02 -43.33 -25.67
N THR A 246 -10.11 -43.31 -26.45
CA THR A 246 -10.52 -43.87 -27.75
C THR A 246 -11.90 -43.23 -28.08
N ASP A 247 -12.30 -43.12 -29.36
CA ASP A 247 -13.63 -42.97 -30.02
C ASP A 247 -14.86 -42.45 -29.19
N VAL A 248 -15.78 -41.58 -29.65
CA VAL A 248 -16.68 -41.62 -30.82
C VAL A 248 -17.41 -40.26 -30.94
N ILE A 249 -18.23 -40.11 -31.98
CA ILE A 249 -18.81 -38.91 -32.57
C ILE A 249 -20.05 -38.38 -31.79
N ASP A 250 -20.24 -37.05 -31.84
CA ASP A 250 -21.49 -36.33 -32.14
C ASP A 250 -22.10 -35.35 -31.12
N SER A 251 -22.60 -34.26 -31.70
CA SER A 251 -23.63 -33.32 -31.25
C SER A 251 -23.29 -32.18 -30.27
N ALA A 252 -23.69 -31.00 -30.73
CA ALA A 252 -23.77 -29.73 -30.02
C ALA A 252 -24.71 -29.80 -28.81
N ASP A 253 -24.35 -29.13 -27.73
CA ASP A 253 -25.08 -28.00 -27.12
C ASP A 253 -24.61 -27.80 -25.67
N SER A 254 -24.55 -26.53 -25.26
CA SER A 254 -24.52 -26.05 -23.87
C SER A 254 -23.76 -26.86 -22.81
N THR A 255 -22.49 -26.53 -22.58
CA THR A 255 -21.89 -26.73 -21.24
C THR A 255 -21.20 -25.47 -20.78
N ILE A 256 -21.88 -24.76 -19.88
CA ILE A 256 -21.30 -23.87 -18.89
C ILE A 256 -20.13 -24.64 -18.25
N LYS A 257 -18.91 -24.37 -18.71
CA LYS A 257 -17.72 -24.84 -18.02
C LYS A 257 -17.71 -24.13 -16.66
N ARG A 258 -18.11 -24.85 -15.61
CA ARG A 258 -17.80 -24.45 -14.23
C ARG A 258 -16.32 -24.11 -14.20
N GLY A 259 -16.01 -22.85 -13.92
CA GLY A 259 -14.66 -22.41 -13.69
C GLY A 259 -14.06 -23.23 -12.55
N SER A 260 -12.84 -23.71 -12.78
CA SER A 260 -11.99 -24.29 -11.75
C SER A 260 -12.00 -23.43 -10.48
N LEU A 261 -12.09 -24.08 -9.32
CA LEU A 261 -12.01 -23.51 -7.97
C LEU A 261 -10.67 -22.83 -7.64
N GLN A 262 -9.90 -22.41 -8.65
CA GLN A 262 -8.60 -21.73 -8.51
C GLN A 262 -8.60 -20.30 -9.07
N SER A 263 -9.69 -19.82 -9.68
CA SER A 263 -9.83 -18.40 -10.04
C SER A 263 -10.45 -17.59 -8.90
N TYR A 264 -9.71 -17.40 -7.80
CA TYR A 264 -10.11 -16.53 -6.68
C TYR A 264 -9.85 -15.04 -6.96
N THR A 265 -10.17 -14.57 -8.17
CA THR A 265 -10.31 -13.14 -8.49
C THR A 265 -11.74 -12.67 -8.22
N SER A 266 -12.33 -13.07 -7.10
CA SER A 266 -13.74 -12.80 -6.78
C SER A 266 -13.97 -11.51 -5.99
N VAL A 267 -13.00 -10.58 -5.97
CA VAL A 267 -13.17 -9.26 -5.36
C VAL A 267 -13.01 -8.20 -6.45
N PRO A 268 -14.11 -7.56 -6.90
CA PRO A 268 -14.10 -6.62 -8.04
C PRO A 268 -13.58 -5.22 -7.67
N TYR A 269 -12.74 -5.10 -6.64
CA TYR A 269 -12.27 -3.81 -6.14
C TYR A 269 -10.77 -3.64 -6.36
N ASP A 270 -10.38 -2.46 -6.84
CA ASP A 270 -8.99 -2.05 -7.01
C ASP A 270 -8.33 -1.88 -5.62
N PRO A 271 -7.28 -2.65 -5.29
CA PRO A 271 -6.59 -2.54 -3.99
C PRO A 271 -6.03 -1.15 -3.73
N THR A 272 -5.68 -0.39 -4.77
CA THR A 272 -5.09 0.94 -4.62
C THR A 272 -6.08 1.97 -4.06
N THR A 273 -7.37 1.68 -4.18
CA THR A 273 -8.45 2.55 -3.70
C THR A 273 -9.24 1.91 -2.57
N TYR A 274 -9.41 0.58 -2.55
CA TYR A 274 -10.25 -0.10 -1.59
C TYR A 274 -9.83 0.13 -0.13
N PHE A 275 -8.52 0.09 0.16
CA PHE A 275 -8.02 0.29 1.53
C PHE A 275 -8.30 1.69 2.09
N PHE A 276 -8.48 2.67 1.21
CA PHE A 276 -8.75 4.06 1.57
C PHE A 276 -10.23 4.45 1.42
N ASN A 277 -11.05 3.55 0.86
CA ASN A 277 -12.49 3.73 0.69
C ASN A 277 -13.35 2.97 1.69
N LYS A 278 -12.89 1.80 2.12
CA LYS A 278 -13.67 0.95 3.01
C LYS A 278 -13.12 1.02 4.43
N TYR A 279 -13.93 1.55 5.34
CA TYR A 279 -13.65 1.54 6.78
C TYR A 279 -13.39 0.10 7.25
N GLY A 280 -12.36 -0.07 8.07
CA GLY A 280 -11.99 -1.39 8.60
C GLY A 280 -11.45 -2.39 7.55
N SER A 281 -11.07 -1.93 6.35
CA SER A 281 -10.43 -2.82 5.37
C SER A 281 -9.07 -3.34 5.85
N SER A 282 -8.75 -4.57 5.47
CA SER A 282 -7.56 -5.29 5.96
C SER A 282 -6.92 -6.11 4.85
N PHE A 283 -5.59 -6.23 4.87
CA PHE A 283 -4.82 -6.97 3.85
C PHE A 283 -5.29 -8.43 3.68
N ASN A 284 -5.86 -9.05 4.73
CA ASN A 284 -6.39 -10.42 4.67
C ASN A 284 -7.53 -10.59 3.66
N GLN A 285 -8.18 -9.51 3.25
CA GLN A 285 -9.31 -9.54 2.31
C GLN A 285 -8.88 -9.87 0.87
N PHE A 286 -7.59 -9.69 0.50
CA PHE A 286 -7.11 -9.92 -0.86
C PHE A 286 -6.06 -11.04 -0.91
N PRO A 287 -6.28 -12.12 -1.69
CA PRO A 287 -5.34 -13.24 -1.76
C PRO A 287 -3.89 -12.85 -2.09
N TYR A 288 -3.68 -11.91 -3.01
CA TYR A 288 -2.34 -11.40 -3.38
C TYR A 288 -1.75 -10.42 -2.36
N MET A 289 -2.49 -10.07 -1.30
CA MET A 289 -1.99 -9.29 -0.14
C MET A 289 -1.88 -10.17 1.12
N ARG A 290 -2.32 -11.43 1.06
CA ARG A 290 -2.24 -12.38 2.18
C ARG A 290 -0.80 -12.84 2.41
N PHE A 291 -0.56 -13.24 3.65
CA PHE A 291 0.57 -14.07 4.02
C PHE A 291 0.46 -15.43 3.31
N SER A 292 1.52 -15.87 2.64
CA SER A 292 1.62 -17.24 2.17
C SER A 292 2.02 -18.15 3.34
N GLU A 293 1.13 -19.01 3.82
CA GLU A 293 1.39 -20.02 4.86
C GLU A 293 2.26 -21.21 4.36
N SER A 294 3.12 -21.00 3.36
CA SER A 294 4.02 -22.06 2.91
C SER A 294 5.07 -22.35 3.99
N PRO A 295 5.24 -23.62 4.42
CA PRO A 295 6.10 -24.00 5.55
C PRO A 295 7.60 -23.70 5.35
N GLU A 296 8.03 -23.41 4.13
CA GLU A 296 9.44 -23.23 3.74
C GLU A 296 10.01 -21.83 4.01
N LYS A 297 9.19 -20.83 4.38
CA LYS A 297 9.65 -19.44 4.60
C LYS A 297 9.47 -18.98 6.04
N ARG A 298 10.21 -19.60 6.96
CA ARG A 298 10.34 -19.21 8.38
C ARG A 298 11.18 -17.93 8.63
N MET A 299 11.21 -16.98 7.69
CA MET A 299 11.79 -15.64 7.92
C MET A 299 10.74 -14.64 8.45
N CYS A 300 9.65 -15.17 9.00
CA CYS A 300 8.50 -14.43 9.49
C CYS A 300 8.90 -13.42 10.56
N VAL A 301 8.30 -12.22 10.56
CA VAL A 301 8.38 -11.30 11.70
C VAL A 301 7.64 -11.96 12.87
N GLN A 302 8.40 -12.47 13.83
CA GLN A 302 7.86 -13.05 15.04
C GLN A 302 7.72 -11.96 16.09
N PHE A 303 6.54 -11.86 16.68
CA PHE A 303 6.30 -11.03 17.85
C PHE A 303 6.65 -11.84 19.09
N TYR A 304 7.47 -11.28 19.98
CA TYR A 304 7.67 -11.88 21.30
C TYR A 304 6.36 -11.92 22.07
N VAL A 305 6.23 -12.90 22.96
CA VAL A 305 5.04 -13.09 23.81
C VAL A 305 4.74 -11.84 24.62
N THR A 306 5.78 -11.12 25.07
CA THR A 306 5.66 -9.82 25.77
C THR A 306 4.95 -8.76 24.92
N TYR A 307 5.29 -8.64 23.64
CA TYR A 307 4.63 -7.72 22.72
C TYR A 307 3.16 -8.07 22.51
N LEU A 308 2.84 -9.35 22.33
CA LEU A 308 1.46 -9.81 22.18
C LEU A 308 0.63 -9.53 23.44
N HIS A 309 1.21 -9.76 24.63
CA HIS A 309 0.55 -9.40 25.90
C HIS A 309 0.28 -7.90 26.01
N SER A 310 1.26 -7.06 25.67
CA SER A 310 1.09 -5.60 25.67
C SER A 310 -0.02 -5.17 24.71
N ILE A 311 -0.03 -5.70 23.49
CA ILE A 311 -1.06 -5.39 22.48
C ILE A 311 -2.44 -5.79 23.01
N LEU A 312 -2.58 -7.02 23.50
CA LEU A 312 -3.85 -7.54 24.04
C LEU A 312 -4.33 -6.75 25.26
N ALA A 313 -3.42 -6.35 26.15
CA ALA A 313 -3.75 -5.54 27.32
C ALA A 313 -4.29 -4.16 26.93
N LEU A 314 -3.65 -3.51 25.94
CA LEU A 314 -4.12 -2.23 25.40
C LEU A 314 -5.48 -2.39 24.70
N SER A 315 -5.66 -3.43 23.87
CA SER A 315 -6.95 -3.71 23.23
C SER A 315 -8.07 -3.93 24.25
N LYS A 316 -7.81 -4.64 25.36
CA LYS A 316 -8.80 -4.85 26.43
C LYS A 316 -9.23 -3.55 27.09
N LYS A 317 -8.32 -2.58 27.26
CA LYS A 317 -8.65 -1.25 27.80
C LYS A 317 -9.47 -0.42 26.80
N LEU A 318 -9.15 -0.52 25.51
CA LEU A 318 -9.82 0.23 24.45
C LEU A 318 -11.23 -0.28 24.12
N LEU A 319 -11.44 -1.60 24.17
CA LEU A 319 -12.66 -2.25 23.68
C LEU A 319 -13.70 -2.48 24.79
N THR A 320 -13.68 -1.67 25.85
CA THR A 320 -14.74 -1.68 26.87
C THR A 320 -15.97 -0.97 26.34
N LYS A 321 -17.17 -1.48 26.68
CA LYS A 321 -18.45 -0.88 26.24
C LYS A 321 -18.55 0.60 26.60
N ASP A 322 -18.13 0.97 27.80
CA ASP A 322 -18.22 2.34 28.31
C ASP A 322 -17.34 3.30 27.50
N LEU A 323 -16.08 2.93 27.24
CA LEU A 323 -15.18 3.73 26.42
C LEU A 323 -15.68 3.86 24.97
N LEU A 324 -16.18 2.78 24.36
CA LEU A 324 -16.71 2.83 22.99
C LEU A 324 -17.93 3.75 22.90
N ALA A 325 -18.85 3.69 23.88
CA ALA A 325 -19.99 4.59 23.94
C ALA A 325 -19.57 6.06 24.06
N PHE A 326 -18.55 6.34 24.88
CA PHE A 326 -17.96 7.69 24.93
C PHE A 326 -17.40 8.12 23.58
N LEU A 327 -16.64 7.28 22.88
CA LEU A 327 -16.09 7.67 21.57
C LEU A 327 -17.20 7.93 20.53
N ASP A 328 -18.30 7.18 20.58
CA ASP A 328 -19.46 7.39 19.71
C ASP A 328 -20.15 8.74 20.01
N GLU A 329 -20.38 9.06 21.28
CA GLU A 329 -20.91 10.37 21.71
C GLU A 329 -20.00 11.53 21.26
N GLU A 330 -18.68 11.36 21.40
CA GLU A 330 -17.72 12.37 21.01
C GLU A 330 -17.70 12.63 19.49
N ALA A 331 -17.81 11.55 18.71
CA ALA A 331 -17.88 11.63 17.27
C ALA A 331 -19.21 12.25 16.80
N GLU A 332 -20.33 11.90 17.43
CA GLU A 332 -21.66 12.44 17.12
C GLU A 332 -21.71 13.96 17.34
N ASP A 333 -21.19 14.44 18.46
CA ASP A 333 -21.11 15.87 18.77
C ASP A 333 -20.26 16.64 17.75
N ILE A 334 -19.10 16.09 17.35
CA ILE A 334 -18.25 16.72 16.34
C ILE A 334 -18.93 16.73 14.97
N TYR A 335 -19.62 15.66 14.60
CA TYR A 335 -20.40 15.61 13.37
C TYR A 335 -21.53 16.66 13.39
N ALA A 336 -22.28 16.74 14.49
CA ALA A 336 -23.35 17.73 14.68
C ALA A 336 -22.84 19.18 14.67
N SER A 337 -21.61 19.42 15.13
CA SER A 337 -20.98 20.75 15.09
C SER A 337 -20.63 21.24 13.68
N GLY A 338 -20.66 20.36 12.66
CA GLY A 338 -20.28 20.69 11.29
C GLY A 338 -18.78 20.91 11.07
N GLN A 339 -17.94 20.70 12.10
CA GLN A 339 -16.48 20.83 12.01
C GLN A 339 -15.83 19.75 11.14
N ILE A 340 -16.50 18.60 10.99
CA ILE A 340 -16.11 17.52 10.06
C ILE A 340 -17.28 17.25 9.13
N GLN A 341 -17.09 17.51 7.84
CA GLN A 341 -18.06 17.17 6.80
C GLN A 341 -17.72 15.80 6.21
N VAL A 342 -18.59 14.81 6.45
CA VAL A 342 -18.53 13.49 5.82
C VAL A 342 -19.70 13.45 4.84
N GLU A 343 -19.42 13.58 3.54
CA GLU A 343 -20.38 13.34 2.46
C GLU A 343 -20.41 11.88 2.02
#